data_AF-A0A960PV75-F1
#
_entry.id   AF-A0A960PV75-F1
#
_cell.length_a   1.000
_cell.length_b   1.000
_cell.length_c   1.000
_cell.angle_alpha   90.00
_cell.angle_beta   90.00
_cell.angle_gamma   90.00
#
_symmetry.space_group_name_H-M   'P 1'
#
loop_
_entity.id
_entity.type
_entity.pdbx_description
1 polymer ?
#
loop_
_entity_poly.entity_id
_entity_poly.type
_entity_poly.pdbx_seq_one_letter_code
_entity_poly.pdbx_strand_id
1 'polypeptide(L)' 'MPAVDLTGIDPKRIPRHVAAVMDGNGRWATQRGLKRTEGHAAGEEALFDTLDGAIELGLDWFT' A
#
# COMPACT_ATOMS: atom_id res chain seq x y z
N MET A 1 -12.60 -2.80 -4.55
CA MET A 1 -11.42 -2.92 -5.42
C MET A 1 -11.54 -4.19 -6.25
N PRO A 2 -11.03 -4.25 -7.50
CA PRO A 2 -10.94 -5.51 -8.22
C PRO A 2 -9.95 -6.44 -7.49
N ALA A 3 -10.19 -7.75 -7.53
CA ALA A 3 -9.31 -8.74 -6.90
C ALA A 3 -7.89 -8.66 -7.49
N VAL A 4 -6.87 -8.83 -6.66
CA VAL A 4 -5.47 -8.86 -7.07
C VAL A 4 -5.23 -10.10 -7.96
N ASP A 5 -4.66 -9.88 -9.14
CA ASP A 5 -4.20 -10.96 -10.00
C ASP A 5 -2.88 -11.52 -9.46
N LEU A 6 -2.96 -12.73 -8.89
CA LEU A 6 -1.81 -13.45 -8.33
C LEU A 6 -1.14 -14.39 -9.34
N THR A 7 -1.51 -14.32 -10.62
CA THR A 7 -0.93 -15.19 -11.66
C THR A 7 0.59 -15.01 -11.72
N GLY A 8 1.33 -16.12 -11.55
CA GLY A 8 2.79 -16.13 -11.59
C GLY A 8 3.49 -15.86 -10.25
N ILE A 9 2.75 -15.58 -9.18
CA ILE A 9 3.30 -15.55 -7.82
C ILE A 9 3.32 -16.98 -7.26
N ASP A 10 4.49 -17.39 -6.73
CA ASP A 10 4.64 -18.68 -6.06
C ASP A 10 4.27 -18.55 -4.57
N PRO A 11 3.17 -19.18 -4.10
CA PRO A 11 2.71 -19.04 -2.73
C PRO A 11 3.74 -19.46 -1.68
N LYS A 12 4.67 -20.37 -2.03
CA LYS A 12 5.71 -20.85 -1.11
C LYS A 12 6.82 -19.84 -0.86
N ARG A 13 6.90 -18.79 -1.68
CA ARG A 13 7.93 -17.76 -1.63
C ARG A 13 7.42 -16.42 -1.11
N ILE A 14 6.16 -16.37 -0.65
CA ILE A 14 5.59 -15.18 -0.03
C ILE A 14 6.30 -14.95 1.32
N PRO A 15 6.85 -13.75 1.57
CA PRO A 15 7.49 -13.43 2.85
C PRO A 15 6.43 -13.41 3.95
N ARG A 16 6.81 -13.90 5.14
CA ARG A 16 5.92 -13.86 6.31
C ARG A 16 5.72 -12.46 6.86
N HIS A 17 6.72 -11.59 6.73
CA HIS A 17 6.69 -10.24 7.27
C HIS A 17 7.26 -9.26 6.24
N VAL A 18 6.46 -8.26 5.87
CA VAL A 18 6.89 -7.11 5.05
C VAL A 18 6.76 -5.84 5.86
N ALA A 19 7.73 -4.94 5.72
CA ALA A 19 7.65 -3.58 6.26
C ALA A 19 7.69 -2.58 5.10
N ALA A 20 6.88 -1.53 5.16
CA ALA A 20 6.77 -0.51 4.14
C ALA A 20 6.89 0.90 4.75
N VAL A 21 7.75 1.72 4.17
CA VAL A 21 7.86 3.14 4.54
C VAL A 21 6.95 3.94 3.61
N MET A 22 5.83 4.42 4.13
CA MET A 22 4.86 5.23 3.38
C MET A 22 5.29 6.70 3.26
N ASP A 23 6.38 6.95 2.53
CA ASP A 23 6.85 8.31 2.23
C ASP A 23 6.23 8.88 0.94
N GLY A 24 6.25 10.21 0.81
CA GLY A 24 5.92 10.90 -0.44
C GLY A 24 4.61 11.69 -0.41
N ASN A 25 3.76 11.50 0.60
CA ASN A 25 2.47 12.19 0.76
C ASN A 25 2.56 13.71 0.61
N GLY A 26 3.59 14.32 1.22
CA GLY A 26 3.83 15.76 1.09
C GLY A 26 4.21 16.19 -0.33
N ARG A 27 5.03 15.40 -1.04
CA ARG A 27 5.41 15.68 -2.44
C ARG A 27 4.21 15.49 -3.37
N TRP A 28 3.40 14.45 -3.14
CA TRP A 28 2.18 14.18 -3.88
C TRP A 28 1.19 15.35 -3.81
N ALA A 29 0.99 15.94 -2.63
CA ALA A 29 0.12 17.10 -2.43
C ALA A 29 0.67 18.35 -3.12
N THR A 30 1.96 18.66 -2.93
CA THR A 30 2.60 19.83 -3.54
C THR A 30 2.53 19.80 -5.07
N GLN A 31 2.75 18.64 -5.70
CA GLN A 31 2.66 18.49 -7.16
C GLN A 31 1.25 18.76 -7.71
N ARG A 32 0.22 18.68 -6.87
CA ARG A 32 -1.18 18.93 -7.21
C ARG A 32 -1.68 20.30 -6.75
N GLY A 33 -0.80 21.15 -6.20
CA GLY A 33 -1.18 22.45 -5.63
C GLY A 33 -2.05 22.33 -4.37
N LEU A 34 -2.04 21.18 -3.68
CA LEU A 34 -2.84 20.90 -2.49
C LEU A 34 -2.08 21.21 -1.21
N LYS A 35 -2.81 21.35 -0.10
CA LYS A 35 -2.21 21.42 1.25
C LYS A 35 -1.61 20.06 1.62
N ARG A 36 -0.55 20.06 2.43
CA ARG A 36 0.11 18.82 2.89
C ARG A 36 -0.84 17.86 3.62
N THR A 37 -1.85 18.39 4.32
CA THR A 37 -2.90 17.60 4.98
C THR A 37 -3.69 16.71 4.01
N GLU A 38 -3.94 17.19 2.79
CA GLU A 38 -4.60 16.40 1.74
C GLU A 38 -3.72 15.21 1.31
N GLY A 39 -2.41 15.39 1.33
CA GLY A 39 -1.47 14.29 1.08
C GLY A 39 -1.53 13.21 2.16
N HIS A 40 -1.81 13.57 3.42
CA HIS A 40 -1.99 12.58 4.49
C HIS A 40 -3.28 11.77 4.28
N ALA A 41 -4.39 12.41 3.92
CA ALA A 41 -5.63 11.72 3.59
C ALA A 41 -5.47 10.76 2.39
N ALA A 42 -4.77 11.20 1.33
CA ALA A 42 -4.44 10.32 0.21
C ALA A 42 -3.51 9.16 0.62
N GLY A 43 -2.61 9.40 1.57
CA GLY A 43 -1.75 8.36 2.13
C GLY A 43 -2.53 7.30 2.92
N GLU A 44 -3.63 7.67 3.57
CA GLU A 44 -4.52 6.72 4.26
C GLU A 44 -5.24 5.81 3.25
N GLU A 45 -5.76 6.36 2.15
CA GLU A 45 -6.37 5.56 1.08
C GLU A 45 -5.37 4.57 0.47
N ALA A 46 -4.13 5.03 0.21
CA ALA A 46 -3.06 4.18 -0.29
C ALA A 46 -2.63 3.08 0.71
N LEU A 47 -2.67 3.37 2.01
CA LEU A 47 -2.42 2.37 3.05
C LEU A 47 -3.45 1.24 2.99
N PHE A 48 -4.74 1.58 2.89
CA PHE A 48 -5.81 0.58 2.85
C PHE A 48 -5.72 -0.30 1.60
N ASP A 49 -5.45 0.28 0.43
CA ASP A 49 -5.23 -0.48 -0.80
C ASP A 49 -4.04 -1.45 -0.68
N THR A 50 -2.96 -1.00 -0.05
CA THR A 50 -1.78 -1.85 0.21
C THR A 50 -2.11 -2.99 1.19
N LEU A 51 -2.88 -2.71 2.24
CA LEU A 51 -3.28 -3.70 3.24
C LEU A 51 -4.22 -4.75 2.63
N ASP A 52 -5.18 -4.33 1.81
CA ASP A 52 -6.10 -5.23 1.11
C ASP A 52 -5.31 -6.21 0.23
N GLY A 53 -4.34 -5.71 -0.53
CA GLY A 53 -3.44 -6.55 -1.32
C GLY A 53 -2.59 -7.50 -0.48
N ALA A 54 -2.10 -7.06 0.69
CA ALA A 54 -1.34 -7.92 1.61
C ALA A 54 -2.20 -9.05 2.18
N ILE A 55 -3.46 -8.78 2.49
CA ILE A 55 -4.42 -9.79 2.96
C ILE A 55 -4.73 -10.79 1.84
N GLU A 56 -5.02 -10.31 0.63
CA GLU A 56 -5.30 -11.19 -0.53
C GLU A 56 -4.09 -12.07 -0.90
N LEU A 57 -2.88 -11.54 -0.74
CA LEU A 57 -1.63 -12.29 -0.93
C LEU A 57 -1.42 -13.35 0.18
N GLY A 58 -2.06 -13.21 1.34
CA GLY A 58 -1.88 -14.11 2.49
C GLY A 58 -0.65 -13.78 3.34
N LEU A 59 -0.31 -12.51 3.48
CA LEU A 59 0.80 -12.04 4.30
C LEU A 59 0.49 -12.16 5.80
N ASP A 60 1.40 -12.76 6.59
CA ASP A 60 1.16 -12.92 8.04
C ASP A 60 1.31 -11.59 8.82
N TRP A 61 2.25 -10.73 8.41
CA TRP A 61 2.57 -9.51 9.15
C TRP A 61 2.99 -8.35 8.23
N PHE A 62 2.41 -7.18 8.46
CA PHE A 62 2.75 -5.93 7.77
C PHE A 62 3.18 -4.87 8.80
N THR A 63 4.17 -4.05 8.47
CA THR A 63 4.66 -2.95 9.33
C THR A 63 4.80 -1.66 8.55
#